data_AF-A0A930A8Q5-F1
#
_entry.id   AF-A0A930A8Q5-F1
#
_cell.length_a   1.000
_cell.length_b   1.000
_cell.length_c   1.000
_cell.angle_alpha   90.00
_cell.angle_beta   90.00
_cell.angle_gamma   90.00
#
_symmetry.space_group_name_H-M   'P 1'
#
loop_
_entity.id
_entity.type
_entity.pdbx_description
1 polymer ?
#
loop_
_entity_poly.entity_id
_entity_poly.type
_entity_poly.pdbx_seq_one_letter_code
_entity_poly.pdbx_strand_id
1 'polypeptide(L)' 'MKKTVIELFAGVGGFRVGLNDIHNFDNNGKAIENRDWKFVWANQWEPATTVQH' A
#
# COMPACT_ATOMS: atom_id res chain seq x y z
N MET A 1 -13.33 11.03 12.76
CA MET A 1 -13.88 10.56 11.46
C MET A 1 -13.04 9.37 11.01
N LYS A 2 -13.64 8.34 10.42
CA LYS A 2 -12.88 7.18 9.93
C LYS A 2 -12.16 7.55 8.64
N LYS A 3 -10.83 7.43 8.60
CA LYS A 3 -10.01 7.73 7.42
C LYS A 3 -9.85 6.47 6.57
N THR A 4 -10.70 6.30 5.57
CA THR A 4 -10.61 5.20 4.62
C THR A 4 -9.98 5.64 3.31
N VAL A 5 -9.10 4.80 2.77
CA VAL A 5 -8.35 5.08 1.54
C VAL A 5 -8.64 3.98 0.52
N ILE A 6 -8.77 4.41 -0.73
CA ILE A 6 -8.71 3.55 -1.91
C ILE A 6 -7.44 3.92 -2.68
N GLU A 7 -6.62 2.93 -3.03
CA GLU A 7 -5.39 3.15 -3.81
C GLU A 7 -5.58 2.67 -5.26
N LEU A 8 -5.77 3.60 -6.19
CA LEU A 8 -5.87 3.30 -7.61
C LEU A 8 -4.48 3.28 -8.23
N PHE A 9 -4.18 2.28 -9.06
CA PHE A 9 -2.86 2.10 -9.67
C PHE A 9 -1.76 1.99 -8.61
N ALA A 10 -1.99 1.13 -7.61
CA ALA A 10 -1.17 1.05 -6.39
C ALA A 10 0.31 0.67 -6.63
N GLY A 11 0.65 0.12 -7.79
CA GLY A 11 1.92 -0.55 -8.04
C GLY A 11 2.18 -1.59 -6.96
N VAL A 12 3.32 -1.45 -6.28
CA VAL A 12 3.70 -2.29 -5.13
C VAL A 12 3.16 -1.80 -3.77
N GLY A 13 2.36 -0.73 -3.74
CA GLY A 13 1.73 -0.20 -2.52
C GLY A 13 2.56 0.85 -1.76
N GLY A 14 3.38 1.63 -2.47
CA GLY A 14 4.25 2.63 -1.87
C GLY A 14 3.49 3.75 -1.14
N PHE A 15 2.29 4.12 -1.61
CA PHE A 15 1.49 5.13 -0.90
C PHE A 15 0.97 4.61 0.42
N ARG A 16 0.60 3.34 0.53
CA ARG A 16 0.23 2.74 1.82
C ARG A 16 1.37 2.80 2.82
N VAL A 17 2.59 2.44 2.39
CA VAL A 17 3.79 2.52 3.24
C VAL A 17 4.01 3.95 3.74
N GLY A 18 3.97 4.93 2.84
CA GLY A 18 4.17 6.34 3.19
C GLY A 18 3.04 6.95 4.03
N LEU A 19 1.77 6.74 3.67
CA LEU A 19 0.63 7.30 4.40
C LEU A 19 0.53 6.75 5.81
N ASN A 20 0.85 5.47 6.01
CA ASN A 20 0.84 4.85 7.34
C ASN A 20 2.18 4.88 8.06
N ASP A 21 3.19 5.56 7.50
CA ASP A 21 4.47 5.80 8.16
C ASP A 21 5.13 4.50 8.66
N ILE A 22 5.13 3.49 7.77
CA ILE A 22 5.57 2.12 8.10
C ILE A 22 7.09 2.06 8.06
N HIS A 23 7.70 1.62 9.16
CA HIS A 23 9.17 1.47 9.26
C HIS A 23 9.64 0.05 9.60
N ASN A 24 8.78 -0.75 10.22
CA ASN A 24 9.14 -2.07 10.74
C ASN A 24 7.95 -3.04 10.62
N PHE A 25 8.25 -4.30 10.85
CA PHE A 25 7.30 -5.40 10.90
C PHE A 25 7.23 -5.95 12.32
N ASP A 26 6.07 -6.50 12.70
CA ASP A 26 5.92 -7.23 13.95
C ASP A 26 6.57 -8.62 13.85
N ASN A 27 6.56 -9.37 14.96
CA ASN A 27 7.14 -10.71 15.03
C ASN A 27 6.49 -11.73 14.07
N ASN A 28 5.32 -11.42 13.51
CA ASN A 28 4.61 -12.25 12.54
C ASN A 28 4.85 -11.79 11.09
N GLY A 29 5.73 -10.82 10.87
CA GLY A 29 6.01 -10.25 9.55
C GLY A 29 4.92 -9.32 9.04
N LYS A 30 4.01 -8.83 9.90
CA LYS A 30 2.99 -7.85 9.51
C LYS A 30 3.53 -6.44 9.67
N ALA A 31 3.29 -5.60 8.67
CA ALA A 31 3.70 -4.20 8.71
C ALA A 31 3.04 -3.45 9.87
N ILE A 32 3.82 -2.67 10.62
CA ILE A 32 3.34 -1.83 11.72
C ILE A 32 2.94 -0.47 11.12
N GLU A 33 1.64 -0.19 11.10
CA GLU A 33 1.06 1.07 10.62
C GLU A 33 1.00 2.08 11.78
N ASN A 34 1.75 3.19 11.67
CA ASN A 34 1.86 4.22 12.70
C ASN A 34 0.83 5.35 12.55
N ARG A 35 -0.09 5.23 11.58
CA ARG A 35 -1.22 6.15 11.37
C ARG A 35 -2.53 5.40 11.18
N ASP A 36 -3.63 6.14 11.20
CA ASP A 36 -5.00 5.63 11.18
C ASP A 36 -5.63 5.61 9.77
N TRP A 37 -4.83 5.56 8.70
CA TRP A 37 -5.34 5.44 7.33
C TRP A 37 -5.67 3.99 7.01
N LYS A 38 -6.96 3.68 6.94
CA LYS A 38 -7.43 2.34 6.59
C LYS A 38 -7.56 2.20 5.08
N PHE A 39 -6.60 1.55 4.45
CA PHE A 39 -6.70 1.12 3.06
C PHE A 39 -7.74 -0.01 2.96
N VAL A 40 -8.84 0.23 2.26
CA VAL A 40 -9.97 -0.72 2.17
C VAL A 40 -10.06 -1.40 0.82
N TRP A 41 -9.46 -0.81 -0.21
CA TRP A 41 -9.39 -1.39 -1.54
C TRP A 41 -8.19 -0.84 -2.30
N ALA A 42 -7.66 -1.64 -3.21
CA ALA A 42 -6.68 -1.20 -4.18
C ALA A 42 -6.93 -1.92 -5.50
N ASN A 43 -6.63 -1.25 -6.61
CA ASN A 43 -6.46 -1.95 -7.88
C ASN A 43 -5.06 -1.73 -8.42
N GLN A 44 -4.56 -2.79 -9.05
CA GLN A 44 -3.38 -2.75 -9.87
C GLN A 44 -3.64 -3.55 -11.14
N TRP A 45 -3.23 -2.98 -12.27
CA TRP A 45 -3.11 -3.69 -13.52
C TRP A 45 -1.71 -3.38 -14.07
N GLU A 46 -0.86 -4.39 -14.14
CA GLU A 46 0.46 -4.28 -14.77
C GLU A 46 0.44 -5.08 -16.07
N PRO A 47 0.88 -4.50 -17.20
CA PRO A 47 1.02 -5.26 -18.44
C PRO A 47 2.10 -6.34 -18.25
N ALA A 48 1.82 -7.57 -18.72
CA ALA A 48 2.71 -8.71 -18.59
C ALA A 48 4.03 -8.60 -19.40
N THR A 49 4.18 -7.55 -20.21
CA THR A 49 5.38 -7.31 -21.01
C THR A 49 6.44 -6.58 -20.19
N THR A 50 7.48 -7.29 -19.80
CA THR A 50 8.68 -6.76 -19.11
C THR A 50 9.61 -5.97 -20.04
N VAL A 51 9.28 -5.87 -21.34
CA VAL A 51 10.12 -5.22 -22.36
C VAL A 51 9.53 -3.85 -22.69
N GLN A 52 10.31 -2.82 -22.37
CA GLN A 52 10.04 -1.43 -22.73
C GLN A 52 10.91 -1.12 -23.97
N HIS A 53 10.29 -0.73 -25.09
CA HIS A 53 10.99 -0.28 -26.31
C HIS A 53 11.36 1.19 -26.21
#